data_AF-A0AAV1AGM1-F1
#
_entry.id   AF-A0AAV1AGM1-F1
#
_cell.length_a   1.000
_cell.length_b   1.000
_cell.length_c   1.000
_cell.angle_alpha   90.00
_cell.angle_beta   90.00
_cell.angle_gamma   90.00
#
_symmetry.space_group_name_H-M   'P 1'
#
loop_
_entity.id
_entity.type
_entity.pdbx_description
1 polymer ?
#
loop_
_entity_poly.entity_id
_entity_poly.type
_entity_poly.pdbx_seq_one_letter_code
_entity_poly.pdbx_strand_id
1 'polypeptide(L)'
;MIAGQQAPPVANPPAQQPPVYTDDRHESPNLPNGCWALHRVILTYVHSMGTPDGEPMPSHNKARRVFELVAKDRLNSKEGLLHILQVIAENPNNNAILREADLIFADIRNKGIRDADLDEYSFFES
;
A
#
# COMPACT_ATOMS: atom_id res chain seq x y z
N MET A 1 48.57 -18.29 45.62
CA MET A 1 47.79 -18.94 44.55
C MET A 1 46.32 -18.61 44.81
N ILE A 2 45.72 -17.74 44.00
CA ILE A 2 44.40 -17.15 44.25
C ILE A 2 43.39 -17.91 43.39
N ALA A 3 42.39 -18.51 44.03
CA ALA A 3 41.31 -19.24 43.36
C ALA A 3 40.47 -18.26 42.52
N GLY A 4 40.36 -18.52 41.21
CA GLY A 4 39.56 -17.72 40.29
C GLY A 4 38.08 -17.86 40.57
N GLN A 5 37.42 -16.77 40.97
CA GLN A 5 35.96 -16.66 41.02
C GLN A 5 35.42 -16.63 39.59
N GLN A 6 34.62 -17.62 39.21
CA GLN A 6 33.78 -17.55 38.01
C GLN A 6 32.57 -16.67 38.29
N ALA A 7 32.32 -15.70 37.40
CA ALA A 7 31.12 -14.88 37.44
C ALA A 7 29.86 -15.72 37.08
N PRO A 8 28.68 -15.41 37.63
CA PRO A 8 27.44 -16.12 37.31
C PRO A 8 27.01 -15.86 35.84
N PRO A 9 26.31 -16.81 35.20
CA PRO A 9 25.85 -16.65 33.83
C PRO A 9 24.79 -15.53 33.74
N VAL A 10 24.99 -14.60 32.80
CA VAL A 10 24.03 -13.54 32.49
C VAL A 10 22.82 -14.19 31.80
N ALA A 11 21.63 -14.03 32.38
CA ALA A 11 20.40 -14.46 31.75
C ALA A 11 20.16 -13.65 30.48
N ASN A 12 20.09 -14.31 29.32
CA ASN A 12 19.67 -13.64 28.08
C ASN A 12 18.23 -13.13 28.27
N PRO A 13 17.94 -11.84 27.96
CA PRO A 13 16.56 -11.37 27.94
C PRO A 13 15.77 -12.18 26.91
N PRO A 14 14.48 -12.47 27.17
CA PRO A 14 13.65 -13.21 26.22
C PRO A 14 13.69 -12.49 24.88
N ALA A 15 13.95 -13.25 23.81
CA ALA A 15 13.95 -12.75 22.45
C ALA A 15 12.64 -11.98 22.21
N GLN A 16 12.74 -10.69 21.90
CA GLN A 16 11.60 -9.92 21.46
C GLN A 16 11.06 -10.61 20.21
N GLN A 17 9.84 -11.17 20.32
CA GLN A 17 9.15 -11.66 19.14
C GLN A 17 9.04 -10.50 18.16
N PRO A 18 9.39 -10.69 16.88
CA PRO A 18 9.17 -9.65 15.88
C PRO A 18 7.69 -9.24 15.94
N PRO A 19 7.37 -7.96 15.72
CA PRO A 19 5.99 -7.51 15.76
C PRO A 19 5.16 -8.41 14.85
N VAL A 20 4.16 -9.07 15.44
CA VAL A 20 3.19 -9.86 14.70
C VAL A 20 2.46 -8.88 13.81
N TYR A 21 2.73 -8.92 12.51
CA TYR A 21 1.96 -8.19 11.52
C TYR A 21 0.56 -8.81 11.51
N THR A 22 -0.36 -8.18 12.24
CA THR A 22 -1.79 -8.44 12.07
C THR A 22 -2.15 -7.92 10.69
N ASP A 23 -2.26 -8.86 9.75
CA ASP A 23 -2.86 -8.68 8.45
C ASP A 23 -4.33 -8.28 8.71
N ASP A 24 -4.58 -6.98 8.83
CA ASP A 24 -5.91 -6.37 8.84
C ASP A 24 -6.51 -6.55 7.44
N ARG A 25 -6.86 -7.80 7.15
CA ARG A 25 -7.54 -8.25 5.94
C ARG A 25 -8.91 -7.59 5.90
N HIS A 26 -8.97 -6.38 5.37
CA HIS A 26 -10.14 -5.97 4.63
C HIS A 26 -10.20 -6.83 3.36
N GLU A 27 -10.75 -8.02 3.53
CA GLU A 27 -11.13 -8.94 2.47
C GLU A 27 -12.06 -8.18 1.53
N SER A 28 -11.75 -8.17 0.22
CA SER A 28 -12.79 -8.03 -0.79
C SER A 28 -13.25 -9.45 -1.11
N PRO A 29 -14.35 -9.96 -0.50
CA PRO A 29 -14.76 -11.37 -0.58
C PRO A 29 -15.16 -11.85 -1.98
N ASN A 30 -15.11 -10.99 -3.00
CA ASN A 30 -15.68 -11.22 -4.33
C ASN A 30 -14.65 -11.31 -5.47
N LEU A 31 -13.34 -11.35 -5.19
CA LEU A 31 -12.34 -11.41 -6.26
C LEU A 31 -12.15 -12.85 -6.77
N PRO A 32 -12.34 -13.11 -8.08
CA PRO A 32 -12.08 -14.43 -8.66
C PRO A 32 -10.64 -14.88 -8.39
N ASN A 33 -10.47 -16.16 -8.06
CA ASN A 33 -9.16 -16.78 -7.80
C ASN A 33 -8.13 -16.39 -8.87
N GLY A 34 -7.11 -15.61 -8.47
CA GLY A 34 -6.03 -15.12 -9.33
C GLY A 34 -5.89 -13.59 -9.42
N CYS A 35 -6.95 -12.82 -9.18
CA CYS A 35 -6.88 -11.35 -9.21
C CYS A 35 -6.26 -10.76 -7.94
N TRP A 36 -6.27 -11.49 -6.82
CA TRP A 36 -5.78 -11.02 -5.53
C TRP A 36 -4.28 -10.66 -5.55
N ALA A 37 -3.45 -11.50 -6.18
CA ALA A 37 -2.02 -11.22 -6.26
C ALA A 37 -1.73 -9.93 -7.05
N LEU A 38 -2.45 -9.73 -8.16
CA LEU A 38 -2.33 -8.53 -8.98
C LEU A 38 -2.79 -7.28 -8.21
N HIS A 39 -3.92 -7.36 -7.50
CA HIS A 39 -4.38 -6.30 -6.61
C HIS A 39 -3.32 -5.91 -5.61
N ARG A 40 -2.73 -6.88 -4.90
CA ARG A 40 -1.72 -6.58 -3.88
C ARG A 40 -0.49 -5.91 -4.48
N VAL A 41 0.00 -6.37 -5.63
CA VAL A 41 1.18 -5.77 -6.26
C VAL A 41 0.90 -4.33 -6.68
N ILE A 42 -0.24 -4.08 -7.33
CA ILE A 42 -0.60 -2.74 -7.80
C ILE A 42 -0.90 -1.82 -6.60
N LEU A 43 -1.63 -2.29 -5.59
CA LEU A 43 -1.89 -1.53 -4.37
C LEU A 43 -0.60 -1.20 -3.62
N THR A 44 0.34 -2.15 -3.54
CA THR A 44 1.67 -1.89 -2.93
C THR A 44 2.42 -0.84 -3.71
N TYR A 45 2.38 -0.90 -5.05
CA TYR A 45 2.96 0.12 -5.91
C TYR A 45 2.35 1.50 -5.64
N VAL A 46 1.01 1.63 -5.65
CA VAL A 46 0.28 2.87 -5.35
C VAL A 46 0.57 3.39 -3.95
N HIS A 47 0.61 2.51 -2.94
CA HIS A 47 0.93 2.90 -1.57
C HIS A 47 2.40 3.32 -1.41
N SER A 48 3.32 2.73 -2.19
CA SER A 48 4.74 3.12 -2.20
C SER A 48 5.03 4.41 -2.95
N MET A 49 4.05 4.93 -3.70
CA MET A 49 4.09 6.29 -4.21
C MET A 49 4.07 7.21 -3.00
N GLY A 50 5.25 7.60 -2.55
CA GLY A 50 5.37 8.78 -1.71
C GLY A 50 4.69 9.95 -2.42
N THR A 51 4.29 10.96 -1.66
CA THR A 51 3.85 12.19 -2.30
C THR A 51 5.06 12.87 -2.94
N PRO A 52 4.96 13.38 -4.19
CA PRO A 52 6.05 14.10 -4.85
C PRO A 52 6.63 15.27 -4.02
N ASP A 53 5.81 15.83 -3.12
CA ASP A 53 6.13 17.01 -2.31
C ASP A 53 6.83 16.69 -0.97
N GLY A 54 7.18 15.42 -0.71
CA GLY A 54 7.82 15.00 0.55
C GLY A 54 6.87 14.94 1.76
N GLU A 55 5.56 15.00 1.52
CA GLU A 55 4.51 14.77 2.50
C GLU A 55 4.51 13.30 3.01
N PRO A 56 3.85 13.05 4.16
CA PRO A 56 3.76 11.71 4.73
C PRO A 56 3.17 10.69 3.75
N MET A 57 3.68 9.46 3.83
CA MET A 57 3.13 8.32 3.09
C MET A 57 1.60 8.25 3.26
N PRO A 58 0.82 8.06 2.19
CA PRO A 58 -0.63 7.96 2.31
C PRO A 58 -1.03 6.77 3.18
N SER A 59 -2.14 6.88 3.90
CA SER A 59 -2.70 5.74 4.62
C SER A 59 -3.08 4.62 3.66
N HIS A 60 -3.16 3.38 4.18
CA HIS A 60 -3.60 2.24 3.39
C HIS A 60 -4.98 2.47 2.73
N ASN A 61 -5.92 3.10 3.45
CA ASN A 61 -7.26 3.39 2.93
C ASN A 61 -7.20 4.37 1.75
N LYS A 62 -6.36 5.41 1.84
CA LYS A 62 -6.16 6.36 0.73
C LYS A 62 -5.55 5.67 -0.47
N ALA A 63 -4.53 4.84 -0.27
CA ALA A 63 -3.93 4.07 -1.37
C ALA A 63 -4.92 3.10 -2.01
N ARG A 64 -5.76 2.43 -1.20
CA ARG A 64 -6.84 1.56 -1.69
C ARG A 64 -7.80 2.36 -2.57
N ARG A 65 -8.29 3.50 -2.09
CA ARG A 65 -9.25 4.32 -2.83
C ARG A 65 -8.65 4.88 -4.12
N VAL A 66 -7.41 5.35 -4.09
CA VAL A 66 -6.71 5.80 -5.31
C VAL A 66 -6.58 4.66 -6.31
N PHE A 67 -6.18 3.47 -5.85
CA PHE A 67 -6.11 2.31 -6.74
C PHE A 67 -7.47 1.96 -7.37
N GLU A 68 -8.57 1.97 -6.61
CA GLU A 68 -9.91 1.77 -7.15
C GLU A 68 -10.26 2.79 -8.24
N LEU A 69 -9.95 4.08 -8.00
CA LEU A 69 -10.24 5.17 -8.93
C LEU A 69 -9.38 5.15 -10.19
N VAL A 70 -8.13 4.70 -10.10
CA VAL A 70 -7.25 4.49 -11.26
C VAL A 70 -7.66 3.24 -12.04
N ALA A 71 -7.98 2.15 -11.34
CA ALA A 71 -8.33 0.89 -11.97
C ALA A 71 -9.68 0.97 -12.67
N LYS A 72 -10.65 1.71 -12.13
CA LYS A 72 -12.00 1.90 -12.70
C LYS A 72 -12.65 0.52 -12.97
N ASP A 73 -13.17 0.31 -14.18
CA ASP A 73 -13.75 -0.94 -14.64
C ASP A 73 -12.75 -2.11 -14.69
N ARG A 74 -11.44 -1.82 -14.76
CA ARG A 74 -10.38 -2.83 -14.80
C ARG A 74 -10.14 -3.50 -13.45
N LEU A 75 -10.63 -2.94 -12.34
CA LEU A 75 -10.42 -3.46 -10.98
C LEU A 75 -10.83 -4.93 -10.87
N ASN A 76 -11.95 -5.32 -11.48
CA ASN A 76 -12.49 -6.68 -11.39
C ASN A 76 -12.09 -7.58 -12.58
N SER A 77 -11.17 -7.14 -13.44
CA SER A 77 -10.73 -7.87 -14.63
C SER A 77 -9.27 -8.31 -14.51
N LYS A 78 -9.00 -9.62 -14.63
CA LYS A 78 -7.62 -10.14 -14.64
C LYS A 78 -6.78 -9.49 -15.74
N GLU A 79 -7.33 -9.38 -16.94
CA GLU A 79 -6.67 -8.75 -18.09
C GLU A 79 -6.44 -7.25 -17.83
N GLY A 80 -7.45 -6.56 -17.29
CA GLY A 80 -7.34 -5.15 -16.93
C GLY A 80 -6.24 -4.88 -15.91
N LEU A 81 -6.14 -5.70 -14.87
CA LEU A 81 -5.08 -5.62 -13.86
C LEU A 81 -3.70 -5.96 -14.44
N LEU A 82 -3.60 -6.95 -15.33
CA LEU A 82 -2.35 -7.27 -16.02
C LEU A 82 -1.88 -6.10 -16.89
N HIS A 83 -2.80 -5.43 -17.58
CA HIS A 83 -2.48 -4.24 -18.36
C HIS A 83 -1.96 -3.10 -17.47
N ILE A 84 -2.60 -2.85 -16.31
CA ILE A 84 -2.10 -1.87 -15.34
C ILE A 84 -0.67 -2.23 -14.90
N LEU A 85 -0.43 -3.50 -14.56
CA LEU A 85 0.90 -3.96 -14.15
C LEU A 85 1.94 -3.82 -15.27
N GLN A 86 1.55 -4.08 -16.52
CA GLN A 86 2.42 -3.88 -17.67
C GLN A 86 2.83 -2.41 -17.82
N VAL A 87 1.87 -1.47 -17.74
CA VAL A 87 2.15 -0.02 -17.80
C VAL A 87 3.13 0.40 -16.69
N ILE A 88 2.98 -0.16 -15.49
CA ILE A 88 3.91 0.07 -14.38
C ILE A 88 5.29 -0.51 -14.69
N ALA A 89 5.35 -1.75 -15.18
CA ALA A 89 6.61 -2.45 -15.45
C ALA A 89 7.42 -1.81 -16.59
N GLU A 90 6.76 -1.21 -17.58
CA GLU A 90 7.41 -0.51 -18.69
C GLU A 90 8.20 0.73 -18.22
N ASN A 91 7.66 1.48 -17.26
CA ASN A 91 8.38 2.59 -16.62
C ASN A 91 7.84 2.88 -15.21
N PRO A 92 8.40 2.27 -14.14
CA PRO A 92 7.83 2.36 -12.80
C PRO A 92 7.89 3.77 -12.19
N ASN A 93 8.76 4.65 -12.71
CA ASN A 93 8.95 5.99 -12.18
C ASN A 93 8.25 7.08 -13.02
N ASN A 94 7.70 6.73 -14.19
CA ASN A 94 7.06 7.69 -15.07
C ASN A 94 6.09 6.98 -16.03
N ASN A 95 4.90 6.68 -15.52
CA ASN A 95 3.83 6.05 -16.29
C ASN A 95 2.48 6.73 -15.99
N ALA A 96 1.46 6.38 -16.77
CA ALA A 96 0.12 6.96 -16.62
C ALA A 96 -0.53 6.66 -15.26
N ILE A 97 -0.28 5.46 -14.70
CA ILE A 97 -0.82 5.03 -13.41
C ILE A 97 -0.29 5.91 -12.27
N LEU A 98 1.01 6.20 -12.28
CA LEU A 98 1.65 7.11 -11.33
C LEU A 98 1.06 8.53 -11.42
N ARG A 99 0.98 9.09 -12.64
CA ARG A 99 0.47 10.46 -12.85
C ARG A 99 -0.99 10.60 -12.41
N GLU A 100 -1.84 9.63 -12.75
CA GLU A 100 -3.24 9.63 -12.35
C GLU A 100 -3.38 9.48 -10.82
N ALA A 101 -2.63 8.57 -10.21
CA ALA A 101 -2.60 8.40 -8.77
C ALA A 101 -2.13 9.67 -8.04
N ASP A 102 -1.09 10.35 -8.54
CA ASP A 102 -0.58 11.60 -7.97
C ASP A 102 -1.64 12.71 -7.97
N LEU A 103 -2.39 12.85 -9.06
CA LEU A 103 -3.49 13.82 -9.17
C LEU A 103 -4.60 13.54 -8.16
N ILE A 104 -5.02 12.27 -8.04
CA ILE A 104 -6.07 11.88 -7.09
C ILE A 104 -5.59 12.09 -5.66
N PHE A 105 -4.35 11.71 -5.34
CA PHE A 105 -3.77 11.94 -4.02
C PHE A 105 -3.70 13.43 -3.68
N ALA A 106 -3.30 14.28 -4.63
CA ALA A 106 -3.27 15.72 -4.44
C ALA A 106 -4.68 16.28 -4.17
N ASP A 107 -5.70 15.83 -4.92
CA ASP A 107 -7.08 16.26 -4.72
C ASP A 107 -7.64 15.80 -3.35
N ILE A 108 -7.42 14.54 -2.96
CA ILE A 108 -7.75 14.01 -1.62
C ILE A 108 -7.14 14.87 -0.52
N ARG A 109 -5.86 15.26 -0.67
CA ARG A 109 -5.16 16.12 0.29
C ARG A 109 -5.74 17.53 0.33
N ASN A 110 -5.88 18.16 -0.83
CA ASN A 110 -6.36 19.54 -0.95
C ASN A 110 -7.79 19.71 -0.40
N LYS A 111 -8.63 18.68 -0.55
CA LYS A 111 -9.99 18.63 0.01
C LYS A 111 -10.02 18.18 1.48
N GLY A 112 -8.89 17.75 2.05
CA GLY A 112 -8.82 17.28 3.43
C GLY A 112 -9.64 16.02 3.70
N ILE A 113 -9.80 15.14 2.70
CA ILE A 113 -10.62 13.94 2.82
C ILE A 113 -10.02 13.01 3.89
N ARG A 114 -10.86 12.65 4.87
CA ARG A 114 -10.51 11.71 5.93
C ARG A 114 -10.73 10.28 5.47
N ASP A 115 -10.05 9.34 6.09
CA ASP A 115 -10.18 7.92 5.75
C ASP A 115 -11.62 7.41 5.81
N ALA A 116 -12.41 7.90 6.76
CA ALA A 116 -13.83 7.54 6.92
C ALA A 116 -14.73 8.02 5.77
N ASP A 117 -14.31 9.03 5.01
CA ASP A 117 -15.10 9.66 3.95
C ASP A 117 -14.64 9.20 2.54
N LEU A 118 -13.67 8.28 2.45
CA LEU A 118 -13.05 7.88 1.18
C LEU A 118 -13.97 7.08 0.26
N ASP A 119 -14.90 6.30 0.81
CA ASP A 119 -15.80 5.47 0.00
C ASP A 119 -16.77 6.33 -0.83
N GLU A 120 -17.14 7.50 -0.30
CA GLU A 120 -17.98 8.49 -0.97
C GLU A 120 -17.18 9.44 -1.88
N TYR A 121 -15.86 9.50 -1.72
CA TYR A 121 -15.00 10.37 -2.51
C TYR A 121 -14.96 9.96 -3.99
N SER A 122 -15.28 10.89 -4.88
CA SER A 122 -15.17 10.74 -6.33
C SER A 122 -14.17 11.74 -6.89
N PHE A 123 -13.32 11.28 -7.82
CA PHE A 123 -12.41 12.14 -8.57
C PHE A 123 -12.99 12.43 -9.96
N PHE A 124 -13.16 13.70 -10.28
CA PHE A 124 -13.53 14.17 -11.61
C PHE A 124 -12.33 14.93 -12.19
N GLU A 125 -11.70 14.37 -13.22
CA GLU A 125 -10.75 15.16 -14.02
C GLU A 125 -11.53 16.32 -14.66
N SER A 126 -11.07 17.54 -14.40
CA SER A 126 -11.62 18.77 -14.99
C SER A 126 -11.05 19.01 -16.38
#